data_AF-A0A0Q9YFP6-F1
#
_entry.id   AF-A0A0Q9YFP6-F1
#
_cell.length_a   1.000
_cell.length_b   1.000
_cell.length_c   1.000
_cell.angle_alpha   90.00
_cell.angle_beta   90.00
_cell.angle_gamma   90.00
#
_symmetry.space_group_name_H-M   'P 1'
#
loop_
_entity.id
_entity.type
_entity.pdbx_description
1 polymer ?
#
loop_
_entity_poly.entity_id
_entity_poly.type
_entity_poly.pdbx_seq_one_letter_code
_entity_poly.pdbx_strand_id
1 'polypeptide(L)'
;MPKKLLKKFIPHHKIKDHKHLKMFGSLLHNPNLWSLNRYSVSTAFSIGLFCAMIPMPFQMIPAAACAIVARANLPISIALVWLTNPITMPPVFYFAFKVGAYVLGREARGFQFDASVEWFASGLASIWQPFLLGCFICGSVLAISSNILIRILWYWHIKRAWARRQRKADSL
;
A
#
# COMPACT_ATOMS: atom_id res chain seq x y z
N MET A 1 17.78 0.53 -21.56
CA MET A 1 16.59 1.35 -21.30
C MET A 1 15.45 0.42 -20.85
N PRO A 2 14.81 0.59 -19.69
CA PRO A 2 13.85 -0.38 -19.15
C PRO A 2 12.44 -0.28 -19.75
N LYS A 3 12.28 0.38 -20.91
CA LYS A 3 10.99 0.48 -21.59
C LYS A 3 10.54 -0.85 -22.24
N LYS A 4 11.45 -1.80 -22.50
CA LYS A 4 11.14 -3.03 -23.26
C LYS A 4 10.70 -4.23 -22.40
N LEU A 5 11.22 -4.39 -21.18
CA LEU A 5 10.86 -5.53 -20.33
C LEU A 5 9.53 -5.32 -19.56
N LEU A 6 9.23 -4.08 -19.18
CA LEU A 6 7.98 -3.74 -18.49
C LEU A 6 6.77 -3.58 -19.43
N LYS A 7 6.99 -3.37 -20.73
CA LYS A 7 5.92 -3.32 -21.75
C LYS A 7 5.30 -4.70 -22.03
N LYS A 8 6.00 -5.80 -21.71
CA LYS A 8 5.56 -7.15 -22.06
C LYS A 8 4.50 -7.72 -21.11
N PHE A 9 4.36 -7.16 -19.91
CA PHE A 9 3.42 -7.63 -18.89
C PHE A 9 2.26 -6.66 -18.59
N ILE A 10 2.23 -5.47 -19.21
CA ILE A 10 1.17 -4.48 -19.01
C ILE A 10 0.42 -4.28 -20.33
N PRO A 11 -0.74 -4.91 -20.54
CA PRO A 11 -1.58 -4.68 -21.71
C PRO A 11 -2.08 -3.23 -21.69
N HIS A 12 -1.42 -2.35 -22.45
CA HIS A 12 -1.61 -0.88 -22.40
C HIS A 12 -2.94 -0.36 -22.98
N HIS A 13 -3.84 -1.23 -23.44
CA HIS A 13 -4.98 -0.80 -24.27
C HIS A 13 -6.29 -1.57 -24.05
N LYS A 14 -6.32 -2.66 -23.26
CA LYS A 14 -7.55 -3.47 -23.10
C LYS A 14 -8.30 -3.30 -21.77
N ILE A 15 -7.76 -2.54 -20.81
CA ILE A 15 -8.41 -2.36 -19.48
C ILE A 15 -9.38 -1.16 -19.47
N LYS A 16 -9.39 -0.34 -20.52
CA LYS A 16 -10.20 0.90 -20.59
C LYS A 16 -11.72 0.66 -20.79
N ASP A 17 -12.13 -0.57 -21.12
CA ASP A 17 -13.52 -0.87 -21.51
C ASP A 17 -14.38 -1.56 -20.43
N HIS A 18 -13.89 -1.72 -19.19
CA HIS A 18 -14.74 -2.29 -18.14
C HIS A 18 -15.77 -1.28 -17.61
N LYS A 19 -17.04 -1.67 -17.61
CA LYS A 19 -18.22 -0.87 -17.20
C LYS A 19 -18.06 -0.25 -15.80
N HIS A 20 -17.38 -0.93 -14.87
CA HIS A 20 -17.10 -0.43 -13.52
C HIS A 20 -15.98 0.63 -13.45
N LEU A 21 -15.10 0.69 -14.46
CA LEU A 21 -14.01 1.69 -14.54
C LEU A 21 -14.47 3.02 -15.16
N LYS A 22 -15.63 3.07 -15.83
CA LYS A 22 -16.21 4.31 -16.38
C LYS A 22 -16.61 5.33 -15.31
N MET A 23 -16.92 4.91 -14.09
CA MET A 23 -17.26 5.80 -12.98
C MET A 23 -16.11 6.75 -12.60
N PHE A 24 -14.87 6.37 -12.90
CA PHE A 24 -13.66 7.17 -12.66
C PHE A 24 -13.23 8.04 -13.87
N GLY A 25 -14.03 8.04 -14.94
CA GLY A 25 -14.03 9.04 -16.02
C GLY A 25 -12.67 9.64 -16.41
N SER A 26 -12.61 10.97 -16.44
CA SER A 26 -11.46 11.74 -16.89
C SER A 26 -10.26 11.71 -15.94
N LEU A 27 -10.44 11.28 -14.69
CA LEU A 27 -9.36 11.16 -13.71
C LEU A 27 -8.39 10.02 -14.07
N LEU A 28 -8.87 8.98 -14.78
CA LEU A 28 -8.05 7.87 -15.28
C LEU A 28 -7.15 8.22 -16.48
N HIS A 29 -7.27 9.42 -17.06
CA HIS A 29 -6.40 9.87 -18.16
C HIS A 29 -4.97 10.21 -17.73
N ASN A 30 -4.69 10.31 -16.43
CA ASN A 30 -3.34 10.61 -15.98
C ASN A 30 -2.41 9.41 -16.25
N PRO A 31 -1.37 9.54 -17.09
CA PRO A 31 -0.47 8.43 -17.40
C PRO A 31 0.26 7.92 -16.16
N ASN A 32 0.44 8.74 -15.13
CA ASN A 32 1.09 8.31 -13.89
C ASN A 32 0.32 7.21 -13.14
N LEU A 33 -1.01 7.14 -13.28
CA LEU A 33 -1.83 6.11 -12.63
C LEU A 33 -1.50 4.69 -13.10
N TRP A 34 -0.96 4.59 -14.33
CA TRP A 34 -0.66 3.33 -15.00
C TRP A 34 0.85 3.14 -15.26
N SER A 35 1.63 4.21 -15.17
CA SER A 35 3.07 4.16 -15.42
C SER A 35 3.85 3.69 -14.19
N LEU A 36 4.91 2.92 -14.44
CA LEU A 36 5.87 2.52 -13.43
C LEU A 36 7.05 3.51 -13.44
N ASN A 37 6.89 4.61 -12.72
CA ASN A 37 7.96 5.57 -12.46
C ASN A 37 8.26 5.69 -10.96
N ARG A 38 9.45 6.18 -10.63
CA ARG A 38 9.95 6.25 -9.24
C ARG A 38 8.95 6.92 -8.28
N TYR A 39 8.34 8.01 -8.71
CA TYR A 39 7.43 8.80 -7.89
C TYR A 39 6.12 8.04 -7.70
N SER A 40 5.47 7.69 -8.82
CA SER A 40 4.18 7.00 -8.85
C SER A 40 4.18 5.69 -8.06
N VAL A 41 5.25 4.87 -8.20
CA VAL A 41 5.36 3.61 -7.45
C VAL A 41 5.64 3.87 -5.97
N SER A 42 6.59 4.74 -5.61
CA SER A 42 6.88 5.03 -4.19
C SER A 42 5.66 5.57 -3.43
N THR A 43 4.92 6.47 -4.05
CA THR A 43 3.70 7.05 -3.47
C THR A 43 2.57 6.02 -3.39
N ALA A 44 2.46 5.12 -4.37
CA ALA A 44 1.49 4.03 -4.32
C ALA A 44 1.74 3.08 -3.16
N PHE A 45 3.01 2.80 -2.85
CA PHE A 45 3.38 2.00 -1.68
C PHE A 45 2.98 2.68 -0.37
N SER A 46 3.23 3.99 -0.26
CA SER A 46 2.81 4.75 0.92
C SER A 46 1.30 4.71 1.12
N ILE A 47 0.53 5.01 0.07
CA ILE A 47 -0.93 5.06 0.15
C ILE A 47 -1.50 3.67 0.42
N GLY A 48 -1.09 2.67 -0.35
CA GLY A 48 -1.61 1.31 -0.24
C GLY A 48 -1.36 0.69 1.13
N LEU A 49 -0.15 0.83 1.67
CA LEU A 49 0.18 0.28 3.00
C LEU A 49 -0.42 1.09 4.15
N PHE A 50 -0.56 2.41 4.01
CA PHE A 50 -1.30 3.20 4.99
C PHE A 50 -2.77 2.77 5.02
N CYS A 51 -3.40 2.67 3.85
CA CYS A 51 -4.80 2.28 3.72
C CYS A 51 -5.04 0.84 4.19
N ALA A 52 -4.09 -0.08 3.99
CA ALA A 52 -4.15 -1.44 4.52
C ALA A 52 -4.29 -1.48 6.06
N MET A 53 -3.81 -0.45 6.76
CA MET A 53 -3.91 -0.36 8.21
C MET A 53 -5.23 0.27 8.67
N ILE A 54 -6.11 0.74 7.78
CA ILE A 54 -7.40 1.31 8.16
C ILE A 54 -8.38 0.16 8.43
N PRO A 55 -8.86 -0.03 9.66
CA PRO A 55 -9.71 -1.15 10.01
C PRO A 55 -11.16 -0.91 9.57
N MET A 56 -11.38 -0.90 8.26
CA MET A 56 -12.71 -0.73 7.67
C MET A 56 -12.92 -1.69 6.50
N PRO A 57 -14.16 -2.16 6.30
CA PRO A 57 -14.51 -2.82 5.06
C PRO A 57 -14.35 -1.83 3.89
N PHE A 58 -14.07 -2.34 2.69
CA PHE A 58 -13.91 -1.53 1.47
C PHE A 58 -12.78 -0.48 1.51
N GLN A 59 -11.72 -0.72 2.28
CA GLN A 59 -10.47 0.08 2.29
C GLN A 59 -9.81 0.31 0.91
N MET A 60 -10.23 -0.44 -0.11
CA MET A 60 -9.85 -0.21 -1.51
C MET A 60 -10.36 1.13 -2.05
N ILE A 61 -11.53 1.60 -1.60
CA ILE A 61 -12.13 2.87 -2.05
C ILE A 61 -11.26 4.06 -1.63
N PRO A 62 -10.92 4.26 -0.33
CA PRO A 62 -10.04 5.34 0.07
C PRO A 62 -8.65 5.20 -0.54
N ALA A 63 -8.10 3.99 -0.69
CA ALA A 63 -6.82 3.78 -1.36
C ALA A 63 -6.84 4.24 -2.83
N ALA A 64 -7.91 3.91 -3.57
CA ALA A 64 -8.10 4.35 -4.93
C ALA A 64 -8.25 5.87 -5.03
N ALA A 65 -9.06 6.47 -4.15
CA ALA A 65 -9.26 7.91 -4.10
C ALA A 65 -7.94 8.66 -3.82
N CYS A 66 -7.20 8.24 -2.79
CA CYS A 66 -5.90 8.80 -2.45
C CYS A 66 -4.89 8.63 -3.60
N ALA A 67 -4.87 7.45 -4.26
CA ALA A 67 -3.98 7.21 -5.38
C ALA A 67 -4.28 8.13 -6.57
N ILE A 68 -5.55 8.38 -6.86
CA ILE A 68 -5.98 9.30 -7.91
C ILE A 68 -5.56 10.73 -7.60
N VAL A 69 -5.85 11.21 -6.38
CA VAL A 69 -5.48 12.57 -5.94
C VAL A 69 -3.96 12.77 -5.95
N ALA A 70 -3.20 11.81 -5.44
CA ALA A 70 -1.74 11.86 -5.39
C ALA A 70 -1.06 11.53 -6.73
N ARG A 71 -1.83 11.17 -7.76
CA ARG A 71 -1.35 10.70 -9.07
C ARG A 71 -0.36 9.53 -8.94
N ALA A 72 -0.62 8.66 -7.97
CA ALA A 72 0.17 7.46 -7.69
C ALA A 72 -0.29 6.28 -8.54
N ASN A 73 0.47 5.19 -8.58
CA ASN A 73 0.08 4.01 -9.36
C ASN A 73 -1.17 3.36 -8.75
N LEU A 74 -2.29 3.43 -9.45
CA LEU A 74 -3.59 3.02 -8.95
C LEU A 74 -3.65 1.49 -8.70
N PRO A 75 -3.26 0.63 -9.67
CA PRO A 75 -3.24 -0.82 -9.44
C PRO A 75 -2.38 -1.24 -8.24
N ILE A 76 -1.19 -0.67 -8.07
CA ILE A 76 -0.30 -0.99 -6.94
C ILE A 76 -0.93 -0.57 -5.61
N SER A 77 -1.50 0.64 -5.55
CA SER A 77 -2.12 1.15 -4.33
C SER A 77 -3.24 0.23 -3.86
N ILE A 78 -4.11 -0.22 -4.77
CA ILE A 78 -5.21 -1.14 -4.47
C ILE A 78 -4.69 -2.53 -4.09
N ALA A 79 -3.69 -3.06 -4.81
CA ALA A 79 -3.15 -4.39 -4.55
C ALA A 79 -2.51 -4.49 -3.16
N LEU A 80 -1.87 -3.42 -2.67
CA LEU A 80 -1.24 -3.42 -1.34
C LEU A 80 -2.23 -3.45 -0.19
N VAL A 81 -3.45 -2.97 -0.39
CA VAL A 81 -4.52 -3.05 0.61
C VAL A 81 -4.91 -4.51 0.90
N TRP A 82 -4.74 -5.40 -0.08
CA TRP A 82 -4.99 -6.84 0.10
C TRP A 82 -3.96 -7.56 0.98
N LEU A 83 -2.91 -6.84 1.41
CA LEU A 83 -1.97 -7.37 2.40
C LEU A 83 -2.67 -7.69 3.72
N THR A 84 -3.71 -6.93 4.08
CA THR A 84 -4.59 -7.16 5.25
C THR A 84 -5.88 -7.86 4.80
N ASN A 85 -5.76 -9.14 4.47
CA ASN A 85 -6.88 -10.03 4.13
C ASN A 85 -7.34 -10.81 5.38
N PRO A 86 -8.45 -11.57 5.36
CA PRO A 86 -8.98 -12.24 6.55
C PRO A 86 -7.98 -13.13 7.31
N ILE A 87 -6.96 -13.65 6.62
CA ILE A 87 -5.93 -14.48 7.23
C ILE A 87 -4.86 -13.64 7.92
N THR A 88 -4.43 -12.53 7.31
CA THR A 88 -3.35 -11.68 7.82
C THR A 88 -3.82 -10.55 8.72
N MET A 89 -5.10 -10.16 8.64
CA MET A 89 -5.67 -9.08 9.43
C MET A 89 -5.60 -9.34 10.94
N PRO A 90 -5.93 -10.55 11.47
CA PRO A 90 -5.81 -10.86 12.89
C PRO A 90 -4.44 -10.53 13.51
N PRO A 91 -3.31 -11.09 13.03
CA PRO A 91 -2.00 -10.79 13.62
C PRO A 91 -1.57 -9.33 13.43
N VAL A 92 -1.89 -8.71 12.29
CA VAL A 92 -1.51 -7.32 11.99
C VAL A 92 -2.23 -6.34 12.93
N PHE A 93 -3.53 -6.52 13.11
CA PHE A 93 -4.35 -5.65 13.96
C PHE A 93 -4.14 -5.89 15.45
N TYR A 94 -3.82 -7.12 15.85
CA TYR A 94 -3.35 -7.38 17.21
C TYR A 94 -2.03 -6.65 17.52
N PHE A 95 -1.08 -6.68 16.58
CA PHE A 95 0.16 -5.93 16.72
C PHE A 95 -0.10 -4.42 16.80
N ALA A 96 -0.96 -3.88 15.93
CA ALA A 96 -1.37 -2.48 15.99
C ALA A 96 -1.95 -2.12 17.36
N PHE A 97 -2.88 -2.91 17.88
CA PHE A 97 -3.44 -2.71 19.23
C PHE A 97 -2.33 -2.66 20.31
N LYS A 98 -1.37 -3.60 20.28
CA LYS A 98 -0.25 -3.59 21.23
C LYS A 98 0.58 -2.32 21.14
N VAL A 99 0.88 -1.85 19.93
CA VAL A 99 1.62 -0.59 19.71
C VAL A 99 0.85 0.58 20.32
N GLY A 100 -0.44 0.71 20.05
CA GLY A 100 -1.23 1.82 20.60
C GLY A 100 -1.47 1.72 22.11
N ALA A 101 -1.64 0.52 22.66
CA ALA A 101 -1.75 0.29 24.10
C ALA A 101 -0.45 0.68 24.83
N TYR A 102 0.70 0.30 24.26
CA TYR A 102 2.02 0.68 24.75
C TYR A 102 2.20 2.21 24.76
N VAL A 103 1.84 2.89 23.67
CA VAL A 103 1.93 4.35 23.56
C VAL A 103 1.00 5.06 24.54
N LEU A 104 -0.16 4.49 24.85
CA LEU A 104 -1.10 5.04 25.83
C LEU A 104 -0.80 4.64 27.28
N GLY A 105 0.27 3.87 27.53
CA GLY A 105 0.61 3.39 28.87
C GLY A 105 -0.46 2.47 29.49
N ARG A 106 -1.28 1.81 28.66
CA ARG A 106 -2.30 0.86 29.14
C ARG A 106 -1.71 -0.54 29.16
N GLU A 107 -1.94 -1.28 30.25
CA GLU A 107 -1.60 -2.70 30.28
C GLU A 107 -2.40 -3.44 29.21
N ALA A 108 -1.71 -4.23 28.38
CA ALA A 108 -2.36 -5.08 27.38
C ALA A 108 -3.06 -6.32 28.01
N ARG A 109 -3.69 -6.15 29.19
CA ARG A 109 -4.43 -7.20 29.89
C ARG A 109 -5.88 -7.21 29.38
N GLY A 110 -6.33 -8.37 28.89
CA GLY A 110 -7.74 -8.60 28.51
C GLY A 110 -8.01 -8.86 27.03
N PHE A 111 -7.00 -8.84 26.16
CA PHE A 111 -7.22 -9.07 24.72
C PHE A 111 -7.15 -10.55 24.35
N GLN A 112 -8.26 -11.25 24.52
CA GLN A 112 -8.54 -12.50 23.80
C GLN A 112 -9.06 -12.09 22.42
N PHE A 113 -8.20 -12.12 21.39
CA PHE A 113 -8.63 -11.79 20.03
C PHE A 113 -9.52 -12.91 19.51
N ASP A 114 -10.80 -12.62 19.32
CA ASP A 114 -11.69 -13.53 18.62
C ASP A 114 -11.98 -12.93 17.23
N ALA A 115 -11.78 -13.72 16.19
CA ALA A 115 -11.93 -13.27 14.81
C ALA A 115 -13.42 -13.18 14.38
N SER A 116 -14.33 -12.98 15.34
CA SER A 116 -15.77 -12.86 15.13
C SER A 116 -16.21 -11.40 15.06
N VAL A 117 -17.23 -11.14 14.25
CA VAL A 117 -17.79 -9.79 14.06
C VAL A 117 -18.46 -9.31 15.35
N GLU A 118 -19.10 -10.20 16.11
CA GLU A 118 -19.66 -9.91 17.43
C GLU A 118 -18.61 -9.48 18.45
N TRP A 119 -17.43 -10.11 18.45
CA TRP A 119 -16.33 -9.72 19.32
C TRP A 119 -15.77 -8.35 18.93
N PHE A 120 -15.64 -8.09 17.62
CA PHE A 120 -15.21 -6.77 17.15
C PHE A 120 -16.23 -5.69 17.56
N ALA A 121 -17.53 -5.95 17.46
CA ALA A 121 -18.58 -4.99 17.82
C ALA A 121 -18.69 -4.72 19.33
N SER A 122 -18.55 -5.75 20.17
CA SER A 122 -18.69 -5.66 21.64
C SER A 122 -17.39 -5.24 22.34
N GLY A 123 -16.23 -5.70 21.86
CA GLY A 123 -14.92 -5.37 22.38
C GLY A 123 -14.45 -3.97 22.01
N LEU A 124 -14.84 -3.45 20.82
CA LEU A 124 -14.36 -2.17 20.29
C LEU A 124 -14.53 -1.02 21.28
N ALA A 125 -15.62 -0.94 22.04
CA ALA A 125 -15.88 0.20 22.92
C ALA A 125 -14.78 0.44 23.97
N SER A 126 -14.06 -0.61 24.38
CA SER A 126 -12.93 -0.50 25.34
C SER A 126 -11.57 -0.40 24.66
N ILE A 127 -11.39 -1.05 23.49
CA ILE A 127 -10.10 -1.17 22.80
C ILE A 127 -9.93 -0.22 21.61
N TRP A 128 -10.97 0.48 21.16
CA TRP A 128 -10.94 1.26 19.92
C TRP A 128 -9.86 2.34 19.95
N GLN A 129 -9.64 2.98 21.11
CA GLN A 129 -8.66 4.06 21.25
C GLN A 129 -7.21 3.57 21.03
N PRO A 130 -6.68 2.59 21.79
CA PRO A 130 -5.36 2.02 21.49
C PRO A 130 -5.31 1.35 20.13
N PHE A 131 -6.39 0.73 19.67
CA PHE A 131 -6.44 0.07 18.38
C PHE A 131 -6.26 1.04 17.21
N LEU A 132 -7.09 2.08 17.11
CA LEU A 132 -7.02 3.07 16.03
C LEU A 132 -5.72 3.86 16.07
N LEU A 133 -5.23 4.21 17.27
CA LEU A 133 -3.93 4.86 17.43
C LEU A 133 -2.80 3.98 16.89
N GLY A 134 -2.82 2.71 17.27
CA GLY A 134 -1.88 1.71 16.79
C GLY A 134 -1.89 1.55 15.27
N CYS A 135 -3.09 1.46 14.68
CA CYS A 135 -3.28 1.40 13.24
C CYS A 135 -2.71 2.65 12.54
N PHE A 136 -2.97 3.83 13.07
CA PHE A 136 -2.43 5.09 12.55
C PHE A 136 -0.90 5.15 12.61
N ILE A 137 -0.30 4.76 13.74
CA ILE A 137 1.16 4.73 13.93
C ILE A 137 1.80 3.73 12.97
N CYS A 138 1.34 2.48 13.00
CA CYS A 138 1.86 1.41 12.14
C CYS A 138 1.69 1.77 10.65
N GLY A 139 0.52 2.27 10.26
CA GLY A 139 0.24 2.73 8.91
C GLY A 139 1.18 3.85 8.47
N SER A 140 1.41 4.85 9.32
CA SER A 140 2.33 5.96 9.03
C SER A 140 3.77 5.49 8.87
N VAL A 141 4.24 4.62 9.76
CA VAL A 141 5.58 4.02 9.70
C VAL A 141 5.74 3.19 8.43
N LEU A 142 4.79 2.33 8.10
CA LEU A 142 4.79 1.54 6.86
C LEU A 142 4.77 2.44 5.62
N ALA A 143 3.99 3.52 5.66
CA ALA A 143 3.86 4.45 4.53
C ALA A 143 5.18 5.17 4.23
N ILE A 144 5.84 5.69 5.26
CA ILE A 144 7.11 6.42 5.14
C ILE A 144 8.24 5.45 4.77
N SER A 145 8.37 4.35 5.50
CA SER A 145 9.44 3.37 5.30
C SER A 145 9.39 2.73 3.91
N SER A 146 8.20 2.35 3.43
CA SER A 146 8.02 1.81 2.09
C SER A 146 8.34 2.82 0.99
N ASN A 147 8.00 4.10 1.16
CA ASN A 147 8.36 5.14 0.19
C ASN A 147 9.87 5.22 0.01
N ILE A 148 10.57 5.32 1.13
CA ILE A 148 12.03 5.43 1.19
C ILE A 148 12.66 4.18 0.60
N LEU A 149 12.18 3.00 1.01
CA LEU A 149 12.66 1.70 0.52
C LEU A 149 12.53 1.60 -1.00
N ILE A 150 11.37 1.92 -1.57
CA ILE A 150 11.16 1.89 -3.02
C ILE A 150 12.09 2.86 -3.75
N ARG A 151 12.32 4.06 -3.21
CA ARG A 151 13.28 5.02 -3.82
C ARG A 151 14.71 4.50 -3.79
N ILE A 152 15.13 3.88 -2.68
CA ILE A 152 16.46 3.25 -2.55
C ILE A 152 16.60 2.11 -3.54
N LEU A 153 15.63 1.19 -3.60
CA LEU A 153 15.64 0.06 -4.54
C LEU A 153 15.67 0.55 -5.98
N TRP A 154 14.96 1.63 -6.30
CA TRP A 154 14.98 2.24 -7.62
C TRP A 154 16.35 2.81 -7.97
N TYR A 155 17.00 3.51 -7.04
CA TYR A 155 18.36 4.03 -7.21
C TYR A 155 19.36 2.88 -7.47
N TRP A 156 19.28 1.81 -6.68
CA TRP A 156 20.17 0.65 -6.81
C TRP A 156 19.97 -0.07 -8.14
N HIS A 157 18.71 -0.23 -8.55
CA HIS A 157 18.35 -0.82 -9.83
C HIS A 157 18.93 -0.01 -11.00
N ILE A 158 18.83 1.32 -10.98
CA ILE A 158 19.43 2.19 -12.00
C ILE A 158 20.95 2.05 -11.97
N LYS A 159 21.61 2.20 -10.82
CA LYS A 159 23.08 2.11 -10.72
C LYS A 159 23.62 0.79 -11.28
N ARG A 160 23.00 -0.34 -10.92
CA ARG A 160 23.33 -1.67 -11.46
C ARG A 160 23.11 -1.75 -12.98
N ALA A 161 22.02 -1.17 -13.49
CA ALA A 161 21.73 -1.17 -14.91
C ALA A 161 22.72 -0.32 -15.73
N TRP A 162 23.34 0.71 -15.13
CA TRP A 162 24.39 1.51 -15.76
C TRP A 162 25.74 0.78 -15.73
N ALA A 163 26.14 0.21 -14.59
CA ALA A 163 27.36 -0.58 -14.47
C ALA A 163 27.39 -1.78 -15.44
N ARG A 164 26.24 -2.43 -15.66
CA ARG A 164 26.11 -3.51 -16.66
C ARG A 164 26.27 -3.06 -18.11
N ARG A 165 26.06 -1.76 -18.42
CA ARG A 165 26.26 -1.23 -19.79
C ARG A 165 27.71 -0.87 -20.04
N GLN A 166 28.40 -0.28 -19.05
CA GLN A 166 29.82 0.02 -19.15
C GLN A 166 30.64 -1.26 -19.37
N ARG A 167 30.39 -2.31 -18.57
CA ARG A 167 31.04 -3.62 -18.75
C ARG A 167 30.81 -4.30 -20.11
N LYS A 168 29.72 -3.96 -20.82
CA LYS A 168 29.45 -4.47 -22.17
C LYS A 168 30.09 -3.61 -23.27
N ALA A 169 30.39 -2.35 -22.97
CA ALA A 169 31.09 -1.45 -23.88
C ALA A 169 32.60 -1.70 -23.84
N ASP A 170 33.15 -2.05 -22.66
CA ASP A 170 34.58 -2.37 -22.47
C ASP A 170 34.98 -3.77 -22.97
N SER A 171 34.02 -4.60 -23.37
CA SER A 171 34.23 -5.98 -23.85
C SER A 171 34.07 -6.14 -25.37
N LEU A 172 34.04 -5.03 -26.11
CA LEU A 172 33.98 -4.93 -27.58
C LEU A 172 35.22 -4.18 -28.08
#